data_AF-A0A483AM68-F1
#
_entry.id   AF-A0A483AM68-F1
#
_cell.length_a   1.000
_cell.length_b   1.000
_cell.length_c   1.000
_cell.angle_alpha   90.00
_cell.angle_beta   90.00
_cell.angle_gamma   90.00
#
_symmetry.space_group_name_H-M   'P 1'
#
loop_
_entity.id
_entity.type
_entity.pdbx_description
1 polymer ?
#
loop_
_entity_poly.entity_id
_entity_poly.type
_entity_poly.pdbx_seq_one_letter_code
_entity_poly.pdbx_strand_id
1 'polypeptide(L)' 'MIFQNNLIKVEVESSELPWVKVFTQRKVKEFGQCTTAEKTEISRILDITEKLMLSYFNADKINIASFGNLLP' A
#
# COMPACT_ATOMS: atom_id res chain seq x y z
N MET A 1 -0.62 -12.39 -0.94
CA MET A 1 -1.72 -11.43 -1.21
C MET A 1 -2.75 -11.55 -0.10
N ILE A 2 -3.18 -10.43 0.49
CA ILE A 2 -4.11 -10.41 1.65
C ILE A 2 -5.43 -9.69 1.36
N PHE A 3 -5.47 -8.85 0.33
CA PHE A 3 -6.69 -8.16 -0.10
C PHE A 3 -6.60 -7.85 -1.60
N GLN A 4 -7.74 -7.89 -2.29
CA GLN A 4 -7.83 -7.51 -3.70
C GLN A 4 -9.23 -7.00 -4.02
N ASN A 5 -9.30 -5.97 -4.86
CA ASN A 5 -10.52 -5.57 -5.56
C ASN A 5 -10.19 -5.13 -6.99
N ASN A 6 -11.16 -4.49 -7.66
CA ASN A 6 -11.03 -4.06 -9.05
C ASN A 6 -10.02 -2.91 -9.26
N LEU A 7 -9.62 -2.20 -8.20
CA LEU A 7 -8.75 -1.03 -8.28
C LEU A 7 -7.32 -1.36 -7.84
N ILE A 8 -7.17 -2.16 -6.79
CA ILE A 8 -5.88 -2.45 -6.16
C ILE A 8 -5.76 -3.92 -5.71
N LYS A 9 -4.54 -4.31 -5.38
CA LYS A 9 -4.20 -5.49 -4.59
C LYS A 9 -3.22 -5.13 -3.50
N VAL A 10 -3.29 -5.87 -2.40
CA VAL A 10 -2.43 -5.67 -1.22
C VAL A 10 -1.69 -6.97 -0.93
N GLU A 11 -0.39 -6.86 -0.77
CA GLU A 11 0.53 -7.98 -0.57
C GLU A 11 1.41 -7.72 0.65
N VAL A 12 1.73 -8.79 1.38
CA VAL A 12 2.76 -8.73 2.43
C VAL A 12 4.10 -9.04 1.76
N GLU A 13 5.08 -8.18 1.98
CA GLU A 13 6.45 -8.42 1.55
C GLU A 13 7.15 -9.33 2.55
N SER A 14 7.94 -10.28 2.04
CA SER A 14 8.79 -11.11 2.88
C SER A 14 10.06 -10.34 3.25
N SER A 15 10.01 -9.60 4.36
CA SER A 15 11.12 -8.83 4.91
C SER A 15 11.25 -9.02 6.41
N GLU A 16 12.40 -8.62 6.97
CA GLU A 16 12.65 -8.65 8.42
C GLU A 16 11.67 -7.77 9.19
N LEU A 17 11.38 -6.57 8.67
CA LEU A 17 10.34 -5.69 9.21
C LEU A 17 8.98 -5.98 8.57
N PRO A 18 7.86 -5.89 9.32
CA PRO A 18 6.52 -6.01 8.75
C PRO A 18 6.30 -4.97 7.65
N TRP A 19 6.06 -5.42 6.42
CA TRP A 19 5.90 -4.54 5.26
C TRP A 19 4.75 -5.01 4.38
N VAL A 20 3.80 -4.10 4.13
CA VAL A 20 2.70 -4.27 3.19
C VAL A 20 2.91 -3.40 1.94
N LYS A 21 2.70 -3.96 0.76
CA LYS A 21 2.72 -3.25 -0.54
C LYS A 21 1.33 -3.15 -1.11
N VAL A 22 0.95 -1.96 -1.57
CA VAL A 22 -0.31 -1.70 -2.30
C VAL A 22 0.04 -1.46 -3.75
N PHE A 23 -0.58 -2.23 -4.64
CA PHE A 23 -0.43 -2.08 -6.09
C PHE A 23 -1.78 -1.76 -6.71
N THR A 24 -1.81 -0.88 -7.70
CA THR A 24 -2.96 -0.76 -8.59
C THR A 24 -3.09 -2.01 -9.47
N GLN A 25 -4.31 -2.36 -9.87
CA GLN A 25 -4.54 -3.44 -10.84
C GLN A 25 -4.04 -3.04 -12.23
N ARG A 26 -4.21 -1.76 -12.57
CA ARG A 26 -3.72 -1.17 -13.81
C ARG A 26 -2.23 -0.88 -13.69
N LYS A 27 -1.49 -1.07 -14.77
CA LYS A 27 -0.07 -0.70 -14.85
C LYS A 27 0.07 0.82 -14.92
N VAL A 28 0.51 1.43 -13.83
CA VAL A 28 0.84 2.85 -13.71
C VAL A 28 2.22 2.95 -13.06
N LYS A 29 3.01 3.93 -13.49
CA LYS A 29 4.38 4.13 -12.99
C LYS A 29 4.44 5.18 -11.88
N GLU A 30 3.61 6.21 -12.02
CA GLU A 30 3.60 7.36 -11.14
C GLU A 30 2.28 7.47 -10.40
N PHE A 31 2.32 7.83 -9.13
CA PHE A 31 1.10 8.05 -8.33
C PHE A 31 0.18 9.14 -8.95
N GLY A 32 0.77 10.10 -9.67
CA GLY A 32 0.05 11.11 -10.43
C GLY A 32 -0.91 10.53 -11.49
N GLN A 33 -0.59 9.35 -12.04
CA GLN A 33 -1.35 8.66 -13.10
C GLN A 33 -2.54 7.86 -12.56
N CYS A 34 -2.63 7.68 -11.23
CA CYS A 34 -3.78 7.05 -10.61
C CYS A 34 -5.03 7.92 -10.77
N THR A 35 -6.14 7.28 -11.11
CA THR A 35 -7.48 7.87 -11.10
C THR A 35 -7.86 8.30 -9.69
N THR A 36 -8.86 9.16 -9.56
CA THR A 36 -9.41 9.55 -8.26
C THR A 36 -9.87 8.32 -7.47
N ALA A 37 -10.54 7.36 -8.12
CA ALA A 37 -10.98 6.13 -7.48
C ALA A 37 -9.81 5.29 -6.93
N GLU A 38 -8.75 5.11 -7.72
CA GLU A 38 -7.53 4.42 -7.28
C GLU A 38 -6.88 5.16 -6.09
N LYS A 39 -6.76 6.49 -6.16
CA LYS A 39 -6.18 7.29 -5.06
C LYS A 39 -6.99 7.19 -3.77
N THR A 40 -8.31 7.32 -3.86
CA THR A 40 -9.22 7.17 -2.70
C THR A 40 -9.10 5.78 -2.09
N GLU A 41 -9.04 4.74 -2.91
CA GLU A 41 -8.92 3.37 -2.42
C GLU A 41 -7.54 3.08 -1.81
N ILE A 42 -6.46 3.62 -2.38
CA ILE A 42 -5.12 3.57 -1.78
C ILE A 42 -5.13 4.27 -0.43
N SER A 43 -5.68 5.49 -0.32
CA SER A 43 -5.79 6.20 0.96
C SER A 43 -6.58 5.42 2.00
N ARG A 44 -7.70 4.78 1.59
CA ARG A 44 -8.50 3.93 2.49
C ARG A 44 -7.70 2.74 3.03
N ILE A 45 -6.93 2.07 2.17
CA ILE A 45 -6.08 0.95 2.60
C ILE A 45 -4.95 1.43 3.50
N LEU A 46 -4.30 2.55 3.19
CA LEU A 46 -3.23 3.11 4.02
C LEU A 46 -3.73 3.42 5.43
N ASP A 47 -4.90 4.06 5.58
CA ASP A 47 -5.50 4.38 6.89
C ASP A 47 -5.80 3.12 7.72
N ILE A 48 -6.43 2.11 7.10
CA ILE A 48 -6.74 0.84 7.77
C ILE A 48 -5.44 0.11 8.17
N THR A 49 -4.48 0.04 7.25
CA THR A 49 -3.23 -0.70 7.46
C THR A 49 -2.38 -0.04 8.54
N GLU A 50 -2.24 1.29 8.52
CA GLU A 50 -1.50 2.04 9.54
C GLU A 50 -2.04 1.76 10.94
N LYS A 51 -3.35 1.92 11.15
CA LYS A 51 -4.00 1.67 12.45
C LYS A 51 -3.85 0.22 12.91
N LEU A 52 -4.06 -0.74 12.01
CA LEU A 52 -3.91 -2.15 12.33
C LEU A 52 -2.46 -2.48 12.70
N MET A 53 -1.48 -2.03 11.92
CA MET A 53 -0.07 -2.30 12.18
C MET A 53 0.42 -1.66 13.48
N LEU A 54 0.02 -0.41 13.76
CA LEU A 54 0.31 0.24 15.05
C LEU A 54 -0.20 -0.61 16.21
N SER A 55 -1.47 -1.06 16.15
CA SER A 55 -2.07 -1.84 17.23
C SER A 55 -1.51 -3.26 17.37
N TYR A 56 -1.32 -3.97 16.26
CA TYR A 56 -0.96 -5.39 16.25
C TYR A 56 0.51 -5.61 16.60
N PHE A 57 1.40 -4.75 16.10
CA PHE A 57 2.83 -4.85 16.35
C PHE A 57 3.30 -3.97 17.51
N ASN A 58 2.39 -3.19 18.12
CA ASN A 58 2.74 -2.15 19.10
C ASN A 58 3.88 -1.24 18.59
N ALA A 59 3.76 -0.81 17.33
CA ALA A 59 4.79 -0.03 16.66
C ALA A 59 4.73 1.45 17.09
N ASP A 60 5.89 2.10 17.21
CA ASP A 60 5.97 3.53 17.57
C ASP A 60 5.55 4.44 16.40
N LYS A 61 5.75 4.00 15.16
CA LYS A 61 5.48 4.77 13.94
C LYS A 61 5.30 3.85 12.72
N ILE A 62 4.49 4.29 11.76
CA ILE A 62 4.44 3.72 10.41
C ILE A 62 5.14 4.65 9.40
N ASN A 63 5.89 4.04 8.48
CA ASN A 63 6.47 4.74 7.33
C ASN A 63 5.68 4.36 6.07
N ILE A 64 5.26 5.36 5.29
CA ILE A 64 4.54 5.18 4.03
C ILE A 64 5.33 5.89 2.93
N ALA A 65 5.62 5.18 1.83
CA ALA A 65 6.36 5.75 0.72
C ALA A 65 5.91 5.17 -0.63
N SER A 66 5.96 6.03 -1.65
CA SER A 66 5.84 5.66 -3.06
C SER A 66 7.14 6.03 -3.75
N PHE A 67 8.04 5.05 -3.87
CA PHE A 67 9.27 5.18 -4.65
C PHE A 67 9.03 4.62 -6.07
N GLY A 68 9.91 3.76 -6.58
CA GLY A 68 9.82 3.19 -7.93
C GLY A 68 11.07 3.34 -8.79
N ASN A 69 12.17 3.85 -8.23
CA ASN A 69 13.39 4.19 -8.99
C ASN A 69 14.01 3.02 -9.78
N LEU A 70 13.87 1.78 -9.31
CA LEU A 70 14.43 0.58 -9.96
C LEU A 70 13.36 -0.33 -10.58
N LEU A 71 12.11 -0.21 -10.14
CA LEU A 71 11.00 -1.06 -10.57
C LEU A 71 9.78 -0.18 -10.87
N PRO A 72 9.64 0.29 -12.12
CA PRO A 72 8.56 1.17 -12.56
C PRO A 72 7.27 0.42 -12.89
#